data_AF-A0A538G7D4-F1
#
_entry.id   AF-A0A538G7D4-F1
#
_cell.length_a   1.000
_cell.length_b   1.000
_cell.length_c   1.000
_cell.angle_alpha   90.00
_cell.angle_beta   90.00
_cell.angle_gamma   90.00
#
_symmetry.space_group_name_H-M   'P 1'
#
loop_
_entity.id
_entity.type
_entity.pdbx_description
1 polymer ?
#
loop_
_entity_poly.entity_id
_entity_poly.type
_entity_poly.pdbx_seq_one_letter_code
_entity_poly.pdbx_strand_id
1 'polypeptide(L)'
;MHPGSGRGPRGASPGSEWCPPRSGHLSRRRMLPLPQPIRRLTRMDEALARAQALVDEYAQELDSTLPPGAEIFDAHVHLGQDIDGFSGSYADLMALNERYGISRCFMFCLDEPDRHPAFRAANNRTLAYAERSGGKLIPFVRLDLAEQPIEEATRCLDLGARGIKLHPRAQRFLLNDERLAPIFALAAERRVPILIHGGRGLPPIASELAALVDRYPEAQLIIAHGGIADLPALAERFAGKAGVFFDTSVWSPIDLLSVFHVFSPEQIVYASDFPYGQQPSSLLITLRTARASGLDEEDLRTVLAGNANRIASGEPPLEPKAPKGGETFSQPMAFARIHQYLSMATPLLWTRQPDTVGVIGLALNATYDRDGHTDERERIKELLIAARELWRLIPEVNEEPDQRIISRMTFRLIHLADILAVTPETGAPVQSKRTASKRVAKTKTTTAKLGA
;
A
#
# COMPACT_ATOMS: atom_id res chain seq x y z
N MET A 1 87.04 -12.32 23.70
CA MET A 1 87.09 -13.17 24.91
C MET A 1 86.22 -14.40 24.68
N HIS A 2 86.88 -15.52 24.38
CA HIS A 2 86.42 -16.89 24.63
C HIS A 2 86.82 -17.27 26.08
N PRO A 3 86.62 -18.51 26.59
CA PRO A 3 85.75 -19.65 26.19
C PRO A 3 84.96 -20.22 27.41
N GLY A 4 84.08 -21.22 27.33
CA GLY A 4 84.26 -22.66 27.03
C GLY A 4 83.27 -23.45 27.92
N SER A 5 82.86 -24.71 27.73
CA SER A 5 83.31 -25.86 26.92
C SER A 5 82.24 -26.98 27.09
N GLY A 6 81.78 -27.70 26.05
CA GLY A 6 82.21 -29.07 25.63
C GLY A 6 81.31 -30.17 26.24
N ARG A 7 80.93 -31.34 25.65
CA ARG A 7 81.30 -32.23 24.52
C ARG A 7 80.02 -33.12 24.27
N GLY A 8 79.55 -33.54 23.07
CA GLY A 8 80.07 -34.50 22.06
C GLY A 8 79.94 -36.00 22.48
N PRO A 9 79.81 -37.04 21.60
CA PRO A 9 79.65 -37.05 20.12
C PRO A 9 78.82 -38.23 19.46
N ARG A 10 78.64 -38.20 18.11
CA ARG A 10 78.61 -39.30 17.06
C ARG A 10 77.63 -40.49 17.20
N GLY A 11 77.03 -41.12 16.18
CA GLY A 11 77.12 -41.10 14.70
C GLY A 11 76.45 -42.38 14.12
N ALA A 12 76.34 -42.44 12.78
CA ALA A 12 76.18 -43.62 11.89
C ALA A 12 74.78 -44.25 11.62
N SER A 13 74.42 -44.25 10.32
CA SER A 13 73.55 -45.22 9.60
C SER A 13 74.29 -46.55 9.33
N PRO A 14 73.79 -47.60 8.61
CA PRO A 14 72.47 -47.94 8.03
C PRO A 14 72.01 -49.41 8.33
N GLY A 15 70.84 -49.88 7.86
CA GLY A 15 70.55 -51.34 7.79
C GLY A 15 69.09 -51.81 7.64
N SER A 16 68.77 -52.26 6.43
CA SER A 16 67.90 -53.39 6.02
C SER A 16 66.47 -53.61 6.56
N GLU A 17 65.53 -53.52 5.61
CA GLU A 17 64.31 -54.30 5.37
C GLU A 17 63.81 -55.33 6.40
N TRP A 18 62.54 -55.20 6.79
CA TRP A 18 61.65 -56.33 7.09
C TRP A 18 60.17 -55.93 6.96
N CYS A 19 59.37 -56.70 6.21
CA CYS A 19 57.91 -56.64 6.16
C CYS A 19 57.42 -58.09 6.03
N PRO A 20 56.57 -58.62 6.92
CA PRO A 20 55.09 -58.63 6.78
C PRO A 20 54.35 -58.71 8.18
N PRO A 21 53.02 -58.97 8.33
CA PRO A 21 51.95 -59.22 7.36
C PRO A 21 50.69 -58.33 7.48
N ARG A 22 49.82 -58.45 6.47
CA ARG A 22 48.43 -57.97 6.43
C ARG A 22 47.47 -59.03 7.01
N SER A 23 46.61 -58.61 7.93
CA SER A 23 45.24 -59.11 8.20
C SER A 23 44.61 -58.12 9.22
N GLY A 24 43.34 -57.74 9.23
CA GLY A 24 42.16 -58.18 8.52
C GLY A 24 41.08 -57.07 8.56
N HIS A 25 40.06 -57.24 7.73
CA HIS A 25 38.92 -56.34 7.60
C HIS A 25 38.12 -56.21 8.90
N LEU A 26 37.91 -54.97 9.37
CA LEU A 26 36.76 -54.59 10.19
C LEU A 26 36.05 -53.40 9.54
N SER A 27 34.80 -53.62 9.16
CA SER A 27 33.94 -52.65 8.48
C SER A 27 33.82 -51.37 9.31
N ARG A 28 34.18 -50.23 8.72
CA ARG A 28 33.72 -48.93 9.23
C ARG A 28 32.21 -48.86 9.05
N ARG A 29 31.45 -49.13 10.13
CA ARG A 29 30.04 -48.74 10.20
C ARG A 29 29.98 -47.24 9.93
N ARG A 30 29.42 -46.83 8.78
CA ARG A 30 28.96 -45.46 8.56
C ARG A 30 27.96 -45.16 9.69
N MET A 31 28.34 -44.32 10.64
CA MET A 31 27.37 -43.67 11.50
C MET A 31 26.48 -42.84 10.59
N LEU A 32 25.21 -43.25 10.43
CA LEU A 32 24.18 -42.40 9.88
C LEU A 32 24.14 -41.13 10.75
N PRO A 33 24.05 -39.93 10.15
CA PRO A 33 23.87 -38.71 10.93
C PRO A 33 22.62 -38.87 11.79
N LEU A 34 22.74 -38.54 13.07
CA LEU A 34 21.59 -38.46 13.97
C LEU A 34 20.55 -37.54 13.32
N PRO A 35 19.27 -37.95 13.27
CA PRO A 35 18.23 -37.06 12.77
C PRO A 35 18.28 -35.76 13.58
N GLN A 36 18.43 -34.64 12.86
CA GLN A 36 18.27 -33.30 13.43
C GLN A 36 16.97 -33.28 14.25
N PRO A 37 16.95 -32.73 15.48
CA PRO A 37 15.73 -32.67 16.26
C PRO A 37 14.69 -31.89 15.43
N ILE A 38 13.56 -32.54 15.16
CA ILE A 38 12.40 -31.89 14.54
C ILE A 38 12.06 -30.70 15.44
N ARG A 39 12.34 -29.49 14.94
CA ARG A 39 12.05 -28.23 15.63
C ARG A 39 10.53 -28.19 15.84
N ARG A 40 10.05 -28.47 17.05
CA ARG A 40 8.64 -28.20 17.39
C ARG A 40 8.41 -26.71 17.15
N LEU A 41 7.51 -26.38 16.23
CA LEU A 41 7.10 -25.00 15.99
C LEU A 41 6.55 -24.42 17.30
N THR A 42 6.88 -23.16 17.59
CA THR A 42 6.28 -22.48 18.73
C THR A 42 4.80 -22.20 18.43
N ARG A 43 3.98 -21.98 19.46
CA ARG A 43 2.57 -21.57 19.28
C ARG A 43 2.43 -20.34 18.36
N MET A 44 3.39 -19.43 18.44
CA MET A 44 3.48 -18.25 17.57
C MET A 44 3.73 -18.64 16.12
N ASP A 45 4.69 -19.51 15.85
CA ASP A 45 5.01 -19.98 14.49
C ASP A 45 3.80 -20.68 13.85
N GLU A 46 3.08 -21.49 14.61
CA GLU A 46 1.86 -22.17 14.14
C GLU A 46 0.74 -21.18 13.80
N ALA A 47 0.52 -20.17 14.64
CA ALA A 47 -0.49 -19.13 14.39
C ALA A 47 -0.14 -18.27 13.17
N LEU A 48 1.13 -17.88 13.02
CA LEU A 48 1.62 -17.16 11.86
C LEU A 48 1.51 -18.00 10.58
N ALA A 49 1.85 -19.29 10.63
CA ALA A 49 1.72 -20.18 9.48
C ALA A 49 0.26 -20.32 9.02
N ARG A 50 -0.69 -20.47 9.96
CA ARG A 50 -2.13 -20.48 9.62
C ARG A 50 -2.61 -19.16 9.02
N ALA A 51 -2.20 -18.04 9.61
CA ALA A 51 -2.54 -16.72 9.09
C ALA A 51 -1.98 -16.49 7.67
N GLN A 52 -0.74 -16.92 7.43
CA GLN A 52 -0.10 -16.83 6.13
C GLN A 52 -0.82 -17.71 5.09
N ALA A 53 -1.21 -18.94 5.45
CA ALA A 53 -1.98 -19.82 4.58
C ALA A 53 -3.31 -19.19 4.15
N LEU A 54 -4.07 -18.61 5.09
CA LEU A 54 -5.29 -17.86 4.76
C LEU A 54 -5.02 -16.73 3.77
N VAL A 55 -4.01 -15.90 4.03
CA VAL A 55 -3.63 -14.81 3.12
C VAL A 55 -3.23 -15.32 1.73
N ASP A 56 -2.56 -16.47 1.65
CA ASP A 56 -2.17 -17.09 0.38
C ASP A 56 -3.37 -17.62 -0.41
N GLU A 57 -4.45 -18.06 0.24
CA GLU A 57 -5.71 -18.42 -0.43
C GLU A 57 -6.33 -17.20 -1.13
N TYR A 58 -6.40 -16.05 -0.45
CA TYR A 58 -6.87 -14.80 -1.07
C TYR A 58 -5.93 -14.29 -2.17
N ALA A 59 -4.63 -14.60 -2.09
CA ALA A 59 -3.70 -14.30 -3.17
C ALA A 59 -3.96 -15.17 -4.40
N GLN A 60 -4.38 -16.43 -4.23
CA GLN A 60 -4.78 -17.30 -5.35
C GLN A 60 -6.12 -16.87 -5.96
N GLU A 61 -7.09 -16.47 -5.13
CA GLU A 61 -8.38 -15.95 -5.59
C GLU A 61 -8.24 -14.65 -6.40
N LEU A 62 -7.27 -13.81 -6.02
CA LEU A 62 -6.98 -12.56 -6.71
C LEU A 62 -6.71 -12.78 -8.21
N ASP A 63 -6.04 -13.86 -8.60
CA ASP A 63 -5.78 -14.19 -10.01
C ASP A 63 -7.07 -14.38 -10.82
N SER A 64 -8.10 -14.98 -10.21
CA SER A 64 -9.43 -15.12 -10.83
C SER A 64 -10.25 -13.82 -10.83
N THR A 65 -9.83 -12.86 -9.99
CA THR A 65 -10.50 -11.56 -9.82
C THR A 65 -9.93 -10.52 -10.80
N LEU A 66 -8.74 -10.71 -11.35
CA LEU A 66 -8.17 -9.78 -12.34
C LEU A 66 -8.79 -9.98 -13.73
N PRO A 67 -9.01 -8.91 -14.52
CA PRO A 67 -9.33 -9.09 -15.94
C PRO A 67 -8.20 -9.86 -16.65
N PRO A 68 -8.50 -10.79 -17.57
CA PRO A 68 -7.48 -11.61 -18.22
C PRO A 68 -6.39 -10.78 -18.90
N GLY A 69 -5.13 -10.97 -18.54
CA GLY A 69 -4.01 -10.20 -19.08
C GLY A 69 -4.07 -8.70 -18.75
N ALA A 70 -4.73 -8.30 -17.66
CA ALA A 70 -4.62 -6.95 -17.13
C ALA A 70 -3.18 -6.68 -16.68
N GLU A 71 -2.64 -5.54 -17.12
CA GLU A 71 -1.42 -4.99 -16.54
C GLU A 71 -1.74 -4.31 -15.21
N ILE A 72 -0.80 -4.35 -14.27
CA ILE A 72 -0.91 -3.67 -12.97
C ILE A 72 0.27 -2.71 -12.82
N PHE A 73 -0.04 -1.45 -12.57
CA PHE A 73 0.91 -0.39 -12.28
C PHE A 73 0.63 0.17 -10.89
N ASP A 74 1.58 0.08 -9.97
CA ASP A 74 1.42 0.63 -8.62
C ASP A 74 1.85 2.11 -8.54
N ALA A 75 0.91 3.03 -8.47
CA ALA A 75 1.18 4.47 -8.51
C ALA A 75 1.73 5.06 -7.19
N HIS A 76 1.91 4.26 -6.13
CA HIS A 76 2.34 4.77 -4.83
C HIS A 76 3.11 3.72 -4.05
N VAL A 77 4.44 3.73 -4.17
CA VAL A 77 5.31 2.89 -3.31
C VAL A 77 6.45 3.70 -2.73
N HIS A 78 6.88 3.30 -1.53
CA HIS A 78 7.99 3.91 -0.82
C HIS A 78 9.10 2.90 -0.56
N LEU A 79 10.34 3.37 -0.63
CA LEU A 79 11.54 2.63 -0.22
C LEU A 79 12.33 3.42 0.84
N GLY A 80 13.15 2.73 1.62
CA GLY A 80 13.98 3.33 2.67
C GLY A 80 13.52 2.97 4.08
N GLN A 81 13.91 3.77 5.07
CA GLN A 81 13.51 3.61 6.47
C GLN A 81 12.73 4.84 6.93
N ASP A 82 11.49 4.68 7.35
CA ASP A 82 10.70 5.79 7.89
C ASP A 82 11.01 6.02 9.38
N ILE A 83 10.92 7.27 9.82
CA ILE A 83 10.99 7.65 11.23
C ILE A 83 9.93 6.98 12.11
N ASP A 84 8.81 6.52 11.53
CA ASP A 84 7.77 5.77 12.25
C ASP A 84 8.11 4.28 12.48
N GLY A 85 9.22 3.81 11.91
CA GLY A 85 9.72 2.43 12.03
C GLY A 85 9.23 1.48 10.94
N PHE A 86 8.48 1.94 9.94
CA PHE A 86 8.26 1.21 8.70
C PHE A 86 9.50 1.23 7.80
N SER A 87 9.63 0.21 6.96
CA SER A 87 10.74 0.11 6.02
C SER A 87 10.27 -0.52 4.72
N GLY A 88 10.67 0.10 3.61
CA GLY A 88 10.45 -0.42 2.26
C GLY A 88 11.77 -0.95 1.72
N SER A 89 11.91 -2.28 1.66
CA SER A 89 13.08 -2.94 1.08
C SER A 89 12.94 -3.06 -0.43
N TYR A 90 13.98 -2.71 -1.17
CA TYR A 90 14.02 -2.90 -2.63
C TYR A 90 13.80 -4.37 -3.00
N ALA A 91 14.44 -5.30 -2.27
CA ALA A 91 14.33 -6.73 -2.59
C ALA A 91 12.89 -7.23 -2.36
N ASP A 92 12.25 -6.77 -1.28
CA ASP A 92 10.90 -7.19 -0.92
C ASP A 92 9.88 -6.63 -1.92
N LEU A 93 10.02 -5.35 -2.32
CA LEU A 93 9.17 -4.75 -3.34
C LEU A 93 9.32 -5.46 -4.68
N MET A 94 10.56 -5.76 -5.12
CA MET A 94 10.78 -6.45 -6.39
C MET A 94 10.22 -7.88 -6.38
N ALA A 95 10.37 -8.61 -5.28
CA ALA A 95 9.79 -9.95 -5.12
C ALA A 95 8.25 -9.90 -5.09
N LEU A 96 7.67 -8.89 -4.43
CA LEU A 96 6.23 -8.65 -4.44
C LEU A 96 5.74 -8.31 -5.84
N ASN A 97 6.44 -7.45 -6.57
CA ASN A 97 6.07 -7.09 -7.94
C ASN A 97 6.10 -8.29 -8.88
N GLU A 98 7.13 -9.15 -8.76
CA GLU A 98 7.22 -10.40 -9.52
C GLU A 98 6.07 -11.35 -9.16
N ARG A 99 5.80 -11.55 -7.87
CA ARG A 99 4.75 -12.46 -7.39
C ARG A 99 3.34 -12.05 -7.88
N TYR A 100 3.06 -10.76 -7.95
CA TYR A 100 1.72 -10.24 -8.29
C TYR A 100 1.63 -9.64 -9.70
N GLY A 101 2.67 -9.80 -10.53
CA GLY A 101 2.66 -9.29 -11.91
C GLY A 101 2.60 -7.76 -12.03
N ILE A 102 3.08 -7.02 -11.02
CA ILE A 102 3.14 -5.55 -11.06
C ILE A 102 4.27 -5.15 -12.02
N SER A 103 3.90 -4.50 -13.13
CA SER A 103 4.81 -4.18 -14.22
C SER A 103 5.75 -3.04 -13.87
N ARG A 104 5.20 -1.99 -13.25
CA ARG A 104 5.89 -0.72 -12.96
C ARG A 104 5.33 -0.06 -11.70
N CYS A 105 6.12 0.81 -11.08
CA CYS A 105 5.69 1.60 -9.93
C CYS A 105 6.19 3.05 -10.00
N PHE A 106 5.41 4.00 -9.49
CA PHE A 106 5.94 5.29 -9.05
C PHE A 106 6.52 5.14 -7.64
N MET A 107 7.80 5.47 -7.47
CA MET A 107 8.57 5.13 -6.28
C MET A 107 9.31 6.35 -5.74
N PHE A 108 9.26 6.54 -4.42
CA PHE A 108 9.89 7.65 -3.71
C PHE A 108 10.40 7.20 -2.33
N CYS A 109 11.23 8.01 -1.68
CA CYS A 109 11.74 7.67 -0.36
C CYS A 109 10.70 7.92 0.76
N LEU A 110 10.84 7.18 1.87
CA LEU A 110 10.13 7.42 3.14
C LEU A 110 10.57 8.74 3.81
N ASP A 111 9.95 9.12 4.94
CA ASP A 111 10.45 10.23 5.77
C ASP A 111 11.68 9.73 6.56
N GLU A 112 12.85 9.74 5.93
CA GLU A 112 14.02 9.05 6.47
C GLU A 112 14.77 9.84 7.57
N PRO A 113 15.39 9.17 8.55
CA PRO A 113 16.19 9.84 9.58
C PRO A 113 17.32 10.73 9.03
N ASP A 114 17.87 10.39 7.85
CA ASP A 114 18.92 11.13 7.15
C ASP A 114 18.38 12.11 6.10
N ARG A 115 17.13 12.56 6.26
CA ARG A 115 16.49 13.55 5.36
C ARG A 115 17.19 14.90 5.28
N HIS A 116 18.12 15.22 6.18
CA HIS A 116 18.83 16.49 6.14
C HIS A 116 20.20 16.34 5.44
N PRO A 117 20.55 17.19 4.47
CA PRO A 117 19.73 18.27 3.89
C PRO A 117 18.76 17.76 2.80
N ALA A 118 17.54 18.31 2.80
CA ALA A 118 16.56 18.32 1.71
C ALA A 118 16.25 16.96 1.05
N PHE A 119 16.19 15.88 1.82
CA PHE A 119 16.06 14.49 1.37
C PHE A 119 17.16 14.03 0.41
N ARG A 120 18.28 14.74 0.30
CA ARG A 120 19.25 14.52 -0.79
C ARG A 120 19.83 13.10 -0.81
N ALA A 121 20.19 12.56 0.36
CA ALA A 121 20.70 11.21 0.48
C ALA A 121 19.64 10.16 0.10
N ALA A 122 18.41 10.36 0.57
CA ALA A 122 17.25 9.51 0.28
C ALA A 122 16.88 9.53 -1.22
N ASN A 123 16.79 10.72 -1.83
CA ASN A 123 16.53 10.89 -3.26
C ASN A 123 17.64 10.26 -4.12
N ASN A 124 18.91 10.31 -3.70
CA ASN A 124 19.99 9.61 -4.40
C ASN A 124 19.80 8.08 -4.36
N ARG A 125 19.32 7.52 -3.24
CA ARG A 125 18.94 6.09 -3.17
C ARG A 125 17.77 5.78 -4.08
N THR A 126 16.73 6.61 -4.10
CA THR A 126 15.58 6.51 -5.00
C THR A 126 16.02 6.45 -6.47
N LEU A 127 16.90 7.37 -6.92
CA LEU A 127 17.45 7.34 -8.28
C LEU A 127 18.25 6.06 -8.57
N ALA A 128 19.09 5.62 -7.62
CA ALA A 128 19.86 4.38 -7.78
C ALA A 128 18.96 3.13 -7.83
N TYR A 129 17.86 3.08 -7.07
CA TYR A 129 16.88 2.00 -7.16
C TYR A 129 16.17 1.98 -8.51
N ALA A 130 15.82 3.15 -9.06
CA ALA A 130 15.24 3.25 -10.39
C ALA A 130 16.18 2.69 -11.47
N GLU A 131 17.45 3.12 -11.47
CA GLU A 131 18.47 2.61 -12.39
C GLU A 131 18.62 1.08 -12.27
N ARG A 132 18.78 0.58 -11.04
CA ARG A 132 18.90 -0.86 -10.75
C ARG A 132 17.71 -1.67 -11.24
N SER A 133 16.51 -1.09 -11.22
CA SER A 133 15.27 -1.77 -11.62
C SER A 133 15.10 -1.92 -13.14
N GLY A 134 15.94 -1.26 -13.94
CA GLY A 134 15.81 -1.27 -15.40
C GLY A 134 14.55 -0.57 -15.91
N GLY A 135 14.07 0.46 -15.20
CA GLY A 135 12.88 1.24 -15.59
C GLY A 135 11.54 0.74 -15.04
N LYS A 136 11.54 -0.33 -14.22
CA LYS A 136 10.35 -0.81 -13.51
C LYS A 136 9.94 0.14 -12.38
N LEU A 137 10.90 0.72 -11.66
CA LEU A 137 10.66 1.73 -10.63
C LEU A 137 10.95 3.12 -11.22
N ILE A 138 9.95 4.00 -11.17
CA ILE A 138 10.00 5.35 -11.71
C ILE A 138 10.19 6.33 -10.54
N PRO A 139 11.33 7.05 -10.48
CA PRO A 139 11.68 7.83 -9.30
C PRO A 139 10.92 9.15 -9.25
N PHE A 140 10.26 9.42 -8.12
CA PHE A 140 9.73 10.73 -7.78
C PHE A 140 10.62 11.37 -6.72
N VAL A 141 10.93 12.65 -6.87
CA VAL A 141 11.73 13.40 -5.89
C VAL A 141 10.85 13.81 -4.71
N ARG A 142 11.28 13.49 -3.49
CA ARG A 142 10.64 13.98 -2.26
C ARG A 142 11.30 15.27 -1.81
N LEU A 143 10.51 16.28 -1.46
CA LEU A 143 11.01 17.63 -1.15
C LEU A 143 10.79 18.03 0.30
N ASP A 144 11.77 18.67 0.92
CA ASP A 144 11.57 19.42 2.16
C ASP A 144 11.34 20.90 1.84
N LEU A 145 10.15 21.42 2.12
CA LEU A 145 9.81 22.81 1.85
C LEU A 145 10.58 23.79 2.74
N ALA A 146 11.08 23.36 3.89
CA ALA A 146 11.84 24.20 4.82
C ALA A 146 13.30 24.43 4.42
N GLU A 147 13.78 23.75 3.38
CA GLU A 147 15.16 23.86 2.92
C GLU A 147 15.24 24.42 1.48
N GLN A 148 15.83 23.67 0.55
CA GLN A 148 16.05 24.09 -0.84
C GLN A 148 15.20 23.24 -1.81
N PRO A 149 13.86 23.28 -1.73
CA PRO A 149 12.99 22.36 -2.47
C PRO A 149 13.12 22.52 -4.00
N ILE A 150 13.31 23.74 -4.50
CA ILE A 150 13.44 23.98 -5.95
C ILE A 150 14.79 23.50 -6.50
N GLU A 151 15.87 23.70 -5.74
CA GLU A 151 17.20 23.21 -6.13
C GLU A 151 17.20 21.68 -6.20
N GLU A 152 16.70 21.02 -5.16
CA GLU A 152 16.65 19.56 -5.11
C GLU A 152 15.69 18.97 -6.16
N ALA A 153 14.53 19.60 -6.38
CA ALA A 153 13.62 19.20 -7.44
C ALA A 153 14.29 19.29 -8.81
N THR A 154 14.90 20.43 -9.13
CA THR A 154 15.58 20.65 -10.42
C THR A 154 16.68 19.61 -10.61
N ARG A 155 17.55 19.42 -9.59
CA ARG A 155 18.64 18.45 -9.63
C ARG A 155 18.13 17.04 -9.89
N CYS A 156 17.13 16.58 -9.14
CA CYS A 156 16.63 15.21 -9.28
C CYS A 156 15.94 15.00 -10.62
N LEU A 157 15.17 15.98 -11.12
CA LEU A 157 14.54 15.91 -12.43
C LEU A 157 15.59 15.87 -13.56
N ASP A 158 16.67 16.65 -13.46
CA ASP A 158 17.80 16.60 -14.40
C ASP A 158 18.55 15.25 -14.36
N LEU A 159 18.54 14.58 -13.20
CA LEU A 159 19.11 13.24 -13.00
C LEU A 159 18.15 12.09 -13.34
N GLY A 160 16.94 12.40 -13.83
CA GLY A 160 15.99 11.39 -14.31
C GLY A 160 14.82 11.07 -13.39
N ALA A 161 14.59 11.84 -12.33
CA ALA A 161 13.30 11.83 -11.64
C ALA A 161 12.17 12.24 -12.60
N ARG A 162 11.01 11.60 -12.46
CA ARG A 162 9.86 11.74 -13.37
C ARG A 162 8.59 12.17 -12.66
N GLY A 163 8.70 12.65 -11.43
CA GLY A 163 7.59 13.17 -10.63
C GLY A 163 8.08 13.79 -9.33
N ILE A 164 7.17 14.45 -8.62
CA ILE A 164 7.44 15.10 -7.33
C ILE A 164 6.52 14.52 -6.27
N LYS A 165 7.06 14.18 -5.10
CA LYS A 165 6.33 13.70 -3.93
C LYS A 165 6.26 14.76 -2.85
N LEU A 166 5.03 15.07 -2.43
CA LEU A 166 4.72 15.98 -1.33
C LEU A 166 3.89 15.27 -0.25
N HIS A 167 4.14 15.62 1.01
CA HIS A 167 3.43 15.11 2.17
C HIS A 167 3.23 16.21 3.23
N PRO A 168 2.15 16.99 3.16
CA PRO A 168 1.95 18.19 4.01
C PRO A 168 2.07 17.92 5.51
N ARG A 169 1.50 16.81 6.00
CA ARG A 169 1.60 16.41 7.43
C ARG A 169 3.03 16.06 7.86
N ALA A 170 3.70 15.12 7.17
CA ALA A 170 5.06 14.69 7.53
C ALA A 170 6.08 15.83 7.39
N GLN A 171 5.93 16.65 6.34
CA GLN A 171 6.82 17.77 6.03
C GLN A 171 6.36 19.10 6.66
N ARG A 172 5.29 19.07 7.47
CA ARG A 172 4.79 20.17 8.30
C ARG A 172 4.53 21.48 7.55
N PHE A 173 3.80 21.41 6.44
CA PHE A 173 3.35 22.60 5.69
C PHE A 173 1.84 22.56 5.41
N LEU A 174 1.26 23.72 5.08
CA LEU A 174 -0.14 23.88 4.69
C LEU A 174 -0.26 24.10 3.17
N LEU A 175 -1.43 23.85 2.61
CA LEU A 175 -1.63 23.92 1.15
C LEU A 175 -1.68 25.35 0.59
N ASN A 176 -1.81 26.36 1.46
CA ASN A 176 -1.68 27.77 1.10
C ASN A 176 -0.25 28.31 1.21
N ASP A 177 0.74 27.43 1.42
CA ASP A 177 2.14 27.81 1.50
C ASP A 177 2.65 28.33 0.15
N GLU A 178 3.17 29.56 0.13
CA GLU A 178 3.64 30.23 -1.08
C GLU A 178 4.76 29.45 -1.79
N ARG A 179 5.50 28.60 -1.06
CA ARG A 179 6.57 27.75 -1.61
C ARG A 179 6.04 26.65 -2.53
N LEU A 180 4.75 26.32 -2.47
CA LEU A 180 4.14 25.35 -3.39
C LEU A 180 4.01 25.90 -4.82
N ALA A 181 3.77 27.20 -4.98
CA ALA A 181 3.54 27.77 -6.31
C ALA A 181 4.75 27.59 -7.25
N PRO A 182 6.01 27.83 -6.82
CA PRO A 182 7.19 27.52 -7.64
C PRO A 182 7.37 26.01 -7.92
N ILE A 183 6.96 25.13 -7.00
CA ILE A 183 7.03 23.66 -7.21
C ILE A 183 6.04 23.23 -8.31
N PHE A 184 4.81 23.74 -8.27
CA PHE A 184 3.81 23.49 -9.32
C PHE A 184 4.21 24.10 -10.67
N ALA A 185 4.81 25.30 -10.66
CA ALA A 185 5.36 25.91 -11.86
C ALA A 185 6.43 25.03 -12.51
N LEU A 186 7.38 24.52 -11.71
CA LEU A 186 8.42 23.62 -12.19
C LEU A 186 7.85 22.29 -12.72
N ALA A 187 6.88 21.71 -12.01
CA ALA A 187 6.21 20.49 -12.46
C ALA A 187 5.49 20.67 -13.81
N ALA A 188 4.80 21.80 -13.99
CA ALA A 188 4.15 22.17 -15.25
C ALA A 188 5.17 22.38 -16.38
N GLU A 189 6.26 23.11 -16.12
CA GLU A 189 7.33 23.34 -17.10
C GLU A 189 7.96 22.02 -17.57
N ARG A 190 8.28 21.13 -16.61
CA ARG A 190 8.91 19.83 -16.85
C ARG A 190 7.92 18.73 -17.28
N ARG A 191 6.61 19.02 -17.27
CA ARG A 191 5.51 18.07 -17.54
C ARG A 191 5.63 16.77 -16.74
N VAL A 192 5.88 16.91 -15.44
CA VAL A 192 5.94 15.79 -14.50
C VAL A 192 4.80 15.87 -13.49
N PRO A 193 4.21 14.72 -13.08
CA PRO A 193 3.17 14.70 -12.07
C PRO A 193 3.68 15.09 -10.68
N ILE A 194 2.79 15.68 -9.89
CA ILE A 194 2.94 15.82 -8.44
C ILE A 194 2.04 14.78 -7.78
N LEU A 195 2.60 13.93 -6.90
CA LEU A 195 1.83 13.11 -5.98
C LEU A 195 1.83 13.76 -4.60
N ILE A 196 0.66 14.15 -4.12
CA ILE A 196 0.49 14.80 -2.80
C ILE A 196 -0.36 13.93 -1.88
N HIS A 197 0.03 13.83 -0.61
CA HIS A 197 -0.77 13.15 0.40
C HIS A 197 -2.13 13.87 0.56
N GLY A 198 -3.24 13.14 0.40
CA GLY A 198 -4.62 13.62 0.58
C GLY A 198 -5.44 12.78 1.56
N GLY A 199 -4.76 12.07 2.47
CA GLY A 199 -5.35 11.12 3.39
C GLY A 199 -5.56 11.63 4.83
N ARG A 200 -5.77 10.67 5.74
CA ARG A 200 -6.11 10.93 7.15
C ARG A 200 -5.12 11.87 7.83
N GLY A 201 -5.64 12.76 8.68
CA GLY A 201 -4.83 13.66 9.50
C GLY A 201 -4.43 14.96 8.81
N LEU A 202 -5.02 15.28 7.66
CA LEU A 202 -4.97 16.61 7.06
C LEU A 202 -6.22 17.43 7.37
N PRO A 203 -6.11 18.76 7.45
CA PRO A 203 -7.27 19.66 7.34
C PRO A 203 -7.84 19.62 5.91
N PRO A 204 -8.97 20.29 5.64
CA PRO A 204 -9.44 20.51 4.27
C PRO A 204 -8.35 21.08 3.36
N ILE A 205 -8.24 20.56 2.13
CA ILE A 205 -7.16 20.84 1.16
C ILE A 205 -7.67 21.30 -0.21
N ALA A 206 -8.96 21.17 -0.51
CA ALA A 206 -9.49 21.30 -1.86
C ALA A 206 -9.35 22.71 -2.46
N SER A 207 -9.66 23.75 -1.68
CA SER A 207 -9.59 25.15 -2.15
C SER A 207 -8.20 25.51 -2.66
N GLU A 208 -7.18 25.20 -1.85
CA GLU A 208 -5.83 25.71 -2.11
C GLU A 208 -5.14 24.88 -3.19
N LEU A 209 -5.45 23.57 -3.25
CA LEU A 209 -5.08 22.75 -4.39
C LEU A 209 -5.76 23.22 -5.68
N ALA A 210 -7.04 23.60 -5.65
CA ALA A 210 -7.74 24.08 -6.84
C ALA A 210 -7.08 25.36 -7.39
N ALA A 211 -6.71 26.30 -6.51
CA ALA A 211 -5.98 27.50 -6.91
C ALA A 211 -4.64 27.20 -7.57
N LEU A 212 -3.90 26.20 -7.08
CA LEU A 212 -2.61 25.77 -7.67
C LEU A 212 -2.82 25.08 -9.04
N VAL A 213 -3.78 24.18 -9.14
CA VAL A 213 -4.09 23.47 -10.39
C VAL A 213 -4.61 24.43 -11.46
N ASP A 214 -5.48 25.39 -11.10
CA ASP A 214 -5.99 26.39 -12.05
C ASP A 214 -4.89 27.32 -12.54
N ARG A 215 -3.90 27.62 -11.70
CA ARG A 215 -2.73 28.43 -12.07
C ARG A 215 -1.72 27.67 -12.93
N TYR A 216 -1.62 26.36 -12.77
CA TYR A 216 -0.63 25.51 -13.44
C TYR A 216 -1.28 24.28 -14.09
N PRO A 217 -2.14 24.45 -15.10
CA PRO A 217 -2.96 23.37 -15.67
C PRO A 217 -2.16 22.27 -16.38
N GLU A 218 -0.91 22.54 -16.77
CA GLU A 218 -0.01 21.55 -17.38
C GLU A 218 0.60 20.58 -16.35
N ALA A 219 0.55 20.91 -15.05
CA ALA A 219 0.98 20.00 -14.00
C ALA A 219 -0.13 18.98 -13.72
N GLN A 220 0.16 17.70 -13.97
CA GLN A 220 -0.71 16.62 -13.50
C GLN A 220 -0.60 16.48 -11.98
N LEU A 221 -1.72 16.20 -11.31
CA LEU A 221 -1.80 16.03 -9.87
C LEU A 221 -2.37 14.65 -9.52
N ILE A 222 -1.70 13.90 -8.66
CA ILE A 222 -2.19 12.67 -8.05
C ILE A 222 -2.42 12.96 -6.57
N ILE A 223 -3.68 12.91 -6.14
CA ILE A 223 -4.08 13.08 -4.73
C ILE A 223 -4.17 11.70 -4.10
N ALA A 224 -3.25 11.42 -3.19
CA ALA A 224 -3.14 10.10 -2.59
C ALA A 224 -4.25 9.79 -1.58
N HIS A 225 -4.47 8.50 -1.35
CA HIS A 225 -5.45 7.94 -0.42
C HIS A 225 -6.87 8.41 -0.75
N GLY A 226 -7.22 8.39 -2.03
CA GLY A 226 -8.56 8.77 -2.51
C GLY A 226 -8.98 10.21 -2.21
N GLY A 227 -8.09 11.07 -1.69
CA GLY A 227 -8.46 12.40 -1.23
C GLY A 227 -9.41 12.41 -0.02
N ILE A 228 -9.44 11.34 0.78
CA ILE A 228 -10.42 11.18 1.87
C ILE A 228 -10.37 12.27 2.95
N ALA A 229 -9.28 13.05 3.03
CA ALA A 229 -9.19 14.19 3.93
C ALA A 229 -10.26 15.26 3.67
N ASP A 230 -10.68 15.39 2.41
CA ASP A 230 -11.56 16.48 1.95
C ASP A 230 -12.39 16.05 0.73
N LEU A 231 -12.78 14.77 0.69
CA LEU A 231 -13.35 14.11 -0.49
C LEU A 231 -14.53 14.88 -1.12
N PRO A 232 -15.55 15.35 -0.36
CA PRO A 232 -16.68 16.08 -0.95
C PRO A 232 -16.25 17.39 -1.63
N ALA A 233 -15.34 18.15 -1.01
CA ALA A 233 -14.89 19.42 -1.59
C ALA A 233 -13.92 19.19 -2.77
N LEU A 234 -13.09 18.14 -2.71
CA LEU A 234 -12.26 17.72 -3.83
C LEU A 234 -13.12 17.27 -5.02
N ALA A 235 -14.21 16.53 -4.77
CA ALA A 235 -15.17 16.16 -5.81
C ALA A 235 -15.83 17.38 -6.45
N GLU A 236 -16.25 18.37 -5.65
CA GLU A 236 -16.82 19.64 -6.17
C GLU A 236 -15.85 20.37 -7.11
N ARG A 237 -14.55 20.33 -6.81
CA ARG A 237 -13.52 21.06 -7.58
C ARG A 237 -12.95 20.28 -8.77
N PHE A 238 -12.86 18.96 -8.66
CA PHE A 238 -12.03 18.15 -9.56
C PHE A 238 -12.78 17.00 -10.25
N ALA A 239 -14.02 16.67 -9.88
CA ALA A 239 -14.79 15.70 -10.65
C ALA A 239 -14.98 16.20 -12.09
N GLY A 240 -14.57 15.40 -13.07
CA GLY A 240 -14.61 15.81 -14.48
C GLY A 240 -13.38 16.60 -14.95
N LYS A 241 -12.40 16.90 -14.09
CA LYS A 241 -11.21 17.66 -14.46
C LYS A 241 -10.06 16.74 -14.90
N ALA A 242 -9.78 16.72 -16.20
CA ALA A 242 -8.63 15.99 -16.75
C ALA A 242 -7.32 16.47 -16.10
N GLY A 243 -6.40 15.53 -15.85
CA GLY A 243 -5.08 15.81 -15.25
C GLY A 243 -5.06 15.84 -13.72
N VAL A 244 -6.20 15.70 -13.05
CA VAL A 244 -6.28 15.46 -11.60
C VAL A 244 -6.76 14.02 -11.36
N PHE A 245 -5.92 13.27 -10.65
CA PHE A 245 -6.09 11.86 -10.36
C PHE A 245 -6.17 11.60 -8.84
N PHE A 246 -6.79 10.49 -8.47
CA PHE A 246 -6.94 10.01 -7.09
C PHE A 246 -6.43 8.57 -7.02
N ASP A 247 -5.57 8.27 -6.06
CA ASP A 247 -5.08 6.90 -5.92
C ASP A 247 -5.99 6.03 -5.04
N THR A 248 -5.88 4.70 -5.18
CA THR A 248 -6.71 3.74 -4.42
C THR A 248 -6.12 3.29 -3.09
N SER A 249 -5.05 3.92 -2.59
CA SER A 249 -4.33 3.50 -1.38
C SER A 249 -5.05 3.89 -0.08
N VAL A 250 -6.27 3.39 0.07
CA VAL A 250 -7.15 3.60 1.22
C VAL A 250 -7.49 2.24 1.83
N TRP A 251 -7.55 2.16 3.15
CA TRP A 251 -7.85 0.92 3.87
C TRP A 251 -9.34 0.68 4.14
N SER A 252 -10.17 1.69 3.89
CA SER A 252 -11.61 1.64 4.07
C SER A 252 -12.29 1.35 2.73
N PRO A 253 -12.96 0.19 2.58
CA PRO A 253 -13.70 -0.10 1.35
C PRO A 253 -14.88 0.86 1.14
N ILE A 254 -15.49 1.40 2.20
CA ILE A 254 -16.55 2.42 2.08
C ILE A 254 -16.02 3.74 1.51
N ASP A 255 -14.83 4.15 1.93
CA ASP A 255 -14.19 5.36 1.38
C ASP A 255 -13.92 5.15 -0.12
N LEU A 256 -13.46 3.97 -0.51
CA LEU A 256 -13.16 3.67 -1.91
C LEU A 256 -14.42 3.54 -2.78
N LEU A 257 -15.54 3.01 -2.26
CA LEU A 257 -16.86 3.11 -2.90
C LEU A 257 -17.27 4.57 -3.14
N SER A 258 -16.99 5.45 -2.18
CA SER A 258 -17.28 6.88 -2.31
C SER A 258 -16.40 7.56 -3.35
N VAL A 259 -15.12 7.17 -3.46
CA VAL A 259 -14.20 7.62 -4.52
C VAL A 259 -14.75 7.23 -5.90
N PHE A 260 -15.15 5.98 -6.10
CA PHE A 260 -15.74 5.55 -7.37
C PHE A 260 -17.07 6.24 -7.68
N HIS A 261 -17.87 6.58 -6.65
CA HIS A 261 -19.11 7.33 -6.80
C HIS A 261 -18.92 8.74 -7.36
N VAL A 262 -17.81 9.42 -7.01
CA VAL A 262 -17.63 10.84 -7.31
C VAL A 262 -16.59 11.12 -8.41
N PHE A 263 -15.66 10.20 -8.67
CA PHE A 263 -14.62 10.37 -9.69
C PHE A 263 -14.74 9.36 -10.83
N SER A 264 -14.42 9.81 -12.05
CA SER A 264 -14.38 8.94 -13.22
C SER A 264 -13.26 7.90 -13.13
N PRO A 265 -13.41 6.69 -13.70
CA PRO A 265 -12.31 5.74 -13.82
C PRO A 265 -11.04 6.33 -14.45
N GLU A 266 -11.17 7.26 -15.40
CA GLU A 266 -10.06 8.01 -16.02
C GLU A 266 -9.33 8.96 -15.06
N GLN A 267 -9.86 9.18 -13.85
CA GLN A 267 -9.25 9.98 -12.78
C GLN A 267 -8.75 9.12 -11.63
N ILE A 268 -8.75 7.79 -11.73
CA ILE A 268 -8.37 6.90 -10.63
C ILE A 268 -7.14 6.07 -11.02
N VAL A 269 -6.13 6.00 -10.15
CA VAL A 269 -4.94 5.16 -10.34
C VAL A 269 -4.82 4.13 -9.22
N TYR A 270 -4.54 2.89 -9.57
CA TYR A 270 -4.25 1.86 -8.58
C TYR A 270 -2.99 2.19 -7.77
N ALA A 271 -3.05 2.00 -6.45
CA ALA A 271 -1.94 2.25 -5.54
C ALA A 271 -2.01 1.36 -4.28
N SER A 272 -0.87 0.82 -3.85
CA SER A 272 -0.79 0.04 -2.60
C SER A 272 -0.34 0.86 -1.39
N ASP A 273 0.42 1.94 -1.58
CA ASP A 273 1.16 2.62 -0.51
C ASP A 273 2.13 1.68 0.23
N PHE A 274 2.78 0.76 -0.51
CA PHE A 274 3.83 -0.09 0.05
C PHE A 274 4.91 0.76 0.75
N PRO A 275 5.37 0.41 1.96
CA PRO A 275 5.13 -0.83 2.69
C PRO A 275 3.93 -0.80 3.66
N TYR A 276 3.13 0.27 3.68
CA TYR A 276 1.98 0.41 4.57
C TYR A 276 0.80 -0.47 4.10
N GLY A 277 0.48 -0.44 2.81
CA GLY A 277 -0.40 -1.42 2.19
C GLY A 277 0.38 -2.53 1.49
N GLN A 278 -0.22 -3.71 1.41
CA GLN A 278 0.40 -4.90 0.81
C GLN A 278 -0.63 -5.75 0.07
N GLN A 279 -0.13 -6.65 -0.77
CA GLN A 279 -0.95 -7.65 -1.47
C GLN A 279 -1.26 -8.85 -0.56
N PRO A 280 -2.39 -9.55 -0.78
CA PRO A 280 -3.40 -9.30 -1.83
C PRO A 280 -4.41 -8.20 -1.47
N SER A 281 -4.40 -7.70 -0.23
CA SER A 281 -5.45 -6.80 0.28
C SER A 281 -5.64 -5.53 -0.54
N SER A 282 -4.56 -4.86 -0.96
CA SER A 282 -4.65 -3.58 -1.72
C SER A 282 -5.20 -3.77 -3.15
N LEU A 283 -4.85 -4.86 -3.83
CA LEU A 283 -5.50 -5.21 -5.10
C LEU A 283 -6.96 -5.66 -4.88
N LEU A 284 -7.23 -6.50 -3.89
CA LEU A 284 -8.58 -6.99 -3.61
C LEU A 284 -9.56 -5.88 -3.24
N ILE A 285 -9.17 -4.95 -2.36
CA ILE A 285 -10.04 -3.80 -2.02
C ILE A 285 -10.36 -2.98 -3.27
N THR A 286 -9.36 -2.73 -4.13
CA THR A 286 -9.55 -1.97 -5.37
C THR A 286 -10.51 -2.70 -6.32
N LEU A 287 -10.27 -3.98 -6.60
CA LEU A 287 -11.06 -4.75 -7.55
C LEU A 287 -12.50 -4.96 -7.08
N ARG A 288 -12.69 -5.32 -5.81
CA ARG A 288 -14.02 -5.64 -5.27
C ARG A 288 -14.89 -4.39 -5.14
N THR A 289 -14.33 -3.27 -4.68
CA THR A 289 -15.09 -2.00 -4.61
C THR A 289 -15.35 -1.41 -5.99
N ALA A 290 -14.42 -1.52 -6.94
CA ALA A 290 -14.64 -1.16 -8.34
C ALA A 290 -15.82 -1.94 -8.94
N ARG A 291 -15.82 -3.26 -8.80
CA ARG A 291 -16.91 -4.14 -9.29
C ARG A 291 -18.24 -3.85 -8.60
N ALA A 292 -18.24 -3.66 -7.28
CA ALA A 292 -19.43 -3.26 -6.54
C ALA A 292 -19.98 -1.89 -7.01
N SER A 293 -19.10 -1.02 -7.51
CA SER A 293 -19.45 0.27 -8.12
C SER A 293 -19.90 0.15 -9.58
N GLY A 294 -19.85 -1.04 -10.18
CA GLY A 294 -20.26 -1.30 -11.56
C GLY A 294 -19.19 -0.97 -12.60
N LEU A 295 -17.91 -0.96 -12.23
CA LEU A 295 -16.81 -0.89 -13.20
C LEU A 295 -16.74 -2.18 -14.01
N ASP A 296 -16.60 -2.03 -15.32
CA ASP A 296 -16.39 -3.13 -16.27
C ASP A 296 -14.89 -3.40 -16.48
N GLU A 297 -14.55 -4.36 -17.34
CA GLU A 297 -13.15 -4.72 -17.59
C GLU A 297 -12.32 -3.59 -18.20
N GLU A 298 -12.93 -2.70 -19.00
CA GLU A 298 -12.21 -1.57 -19.62
C GLU A 298 -11.87 -0.52 -18.57
N ASP A 299 -12.81 -0.21 -17.67
CA ASP A 299 -12.53 0.68 -16.54
C ASP A 299 -11.44 0.09 -15.64
N LEU A 300 -11.52 -1.21 -15.34
CA LEU A 300 -10.53 -1.87 -14.47
C LEU A 300 -9.13 -1.78 -15.09
N ARG A 301 -8.97 -1.98 -16.41
CA ARG A 301 -7.69 -1.79 -17.09
C ARG A 301 -7.20 -0.34 -17.02
N THR A 302 -8.12 0.61 -17.13
CA THR A 302 -7.84 2.05 -17.02
C THR A 302 -7.31 2.40 -15.63
N VAL A 303 -7.97 1.91 -14.58
CA VAL A 303 -7.59 2.14 -13.17
C VAL A 303 -6.30 1.40 -12.79
N LEU A 304 -6.18 0.12 -13.16
CA LEU A 304 -5.06 -0.73 -12.75
C LEU A 304 -3.73 -0.33 -13.37
N ALA A 305 -3.72 0.17 -14.61
CA ALA A 305 -2.48 0.57 -15.28
C ALA A 305 -2.64 1.68 -16.32
N GLY A 306 -3.77 1.78 -17.01
CA GLY A 306 -3.94 2.69 -18.16
C GLY A 306 -3.60 4.15 -17.84
N ASN A 307 -4.17 4.68 -16.76
CA ASN A 307 -3.91 6.06 -16.33
C ASN A 307 -2.45 6.27 -15.91
N ALA A 308 -1.91 5.37 -15.10
CA ALA A 308 -0.52 5.49 -14.62
C ALA A 308 0.52 5.34 -15.74
N ASN A 309 0.26 4.46 -16.73
CA ASN A 309 1.11 4.32 -17.91
C ASN A 309 1.10 5.60 -18.77
N ARG A 310 -0.06 6.23 -18.96
CA ARG A 310 -0.15 7.53 -19.65
C ARG A 310 0.68 8.61 -18.95
N ILE A 311 0.53 8.73 -17.63
CA ILE A 311 1.30 9.65 -16.80
C ILE A 311 2.81 9.38 -16.95
N ALA A 312 3.23 8.12 -16.84
CA ALA A 312 4.64 7.73 -16.97
C ALA A 312 5.24 8.03 -18.36
N SER A 313 4.43 7.91 -19.41
CA SER A 313 4.80 8.21 -20.79
C SER A 313 4.75 9.71 -21.13
N GLY A 314 4.24 10.56 -20.23
CA GLY A 314 4.04 11.99 -20.51
C GLY A 314 2.93 12.24 -21.54
N GLU A 315 2.00 11.29 -21.68
CA GLU A 315 0.85 11.45 -22.55
C GLU A 315 -0.21 12.33 -21.88
N PRO A 316 -1.02 13.07 -22.66
CA PRO A 316 -2.16 13.81 -22.12
C PRO A 316 -3.10 12.90 -21.31
N PRO A 317 -3.74 13.41 -20.25
CA PRO A 317 -4.75 12.65 -19.52
C PRO A 317 -5.96 12.35 -20.42
N LEU A 318 -6.67 11.27 -20.12
CA LEU A 318 -7.96 11.02 -20.77
C LEU A 318 -9.00 12.03 -20.26
N GLU A 319 -9.94 12.41 -21.14
CA GLU A 319 -11.10 13.21 -20.74
C GLU A 319 -12.00 12.38 -19.81
N PRO A 320 -12.25 12.84 -18.57
CA PRO A 320 -13.08 12.09 -17.64
C PRO A 320 -14.52 11.93 -18.14
N LYS A 321 -15.03 10.71 -18.02
CA LYS A 321 -16.45 10.40 -18.23
C LYS A 321 -17.24 10.66 -16.94
N ALA A 322 -18.51 10.26 -16.93
CA ALA A 322 -19.29 10.26 -15.71
C ALA A 322 -18.73 9.22 -14.72
N PRO A 323 -18.67 9.53 -13.41
CA PRO A 323 -18.30 8.54 -12.40
C PRO A 323 -19.28 7.37 -12.41
N LYS A 324 -18.79 6.21 -11.97
CA LYS A 324 -19.62 5.02 -11.74
C LYS A 324 -20.02 4.98 -10.25
N GLY A 325 -20.56 3.90 -9.72
CA GLY A 325 -20.95 3.82 -8.30
C GLY A 325 -22.28 4.51 -7.93
N GLY A 326 -22.89 4.01 -6.86
CA GLY A 326 -24.18 4.49 -6.35
C GLY A 326 -24.04 5.56 -5.27
N GLU A 327 -25.02 6.46 -5.18
CA GLU A 327 -25.14 7.42 -4.05
C GLU A 327 -25.43 6.73 -2.72
N THR A 328 -26.01 5.53 -2.78
CA THR A 328 -26.34 4.70 -1.62
C THR A 328 -25.58 3.39 -1.69
N PHE A 329 -25.09 2.91 -0.54
CA PHE A 329 -24.58 1.55 -0.37
C PHE A 329 -25.44 0.79 0.65
N SER A 330 -25.80 -0.46 0.33
CA SER A 330 -26.64 -1.32 1.16
C SER A 330 -25.97 -2.67 1.37
N GLN A 331 -26.04 -3.18 2.60
CA GLN A 331 -25.48 -4.47 2.99
C GLN A 331 -26.36 -5.13 4.06
N PRO A 332 -26.30 -6.47 4.24
CA PRO A 332 -26.98 -7.12 5.34
C PRO A 332 -26.53 -6.57 6.70
N MET A 333 -27.43 -6.58 7.70
CA MET A 333 -27.13 -6.01 9.02
C MET A 333 -25.94 -6.68 9.72
N ALA A 334 -25.74 -7.99 9.53
CA ALA A 334 -24.59 -8.70 10.07
C ALA A 334 -23.27 -8.13 9.53
N PHE A 335 -23.21 -7.87 8.22
CA PHE A 335 -22.04 -7.36 7.51
C PHE A 335 -21.76 -5.91 7.90
N ALA A 336 -22.81 -5.08 8.05
CA ALA A 336 -22.68 -3.73 8.59
C ALA A 336 -22.09 -3.70 10.00
N ARG A 337 -22.55 -4.60 10.87
CA ARG A 337 -22.00 -4.73 12.24
C ARG A 337 -20.55 -5.19 12.21
N ILE A 338 -20.21 -6.17 11.38
CA ILE A 338 -18.82 -6.63 11.21
C ILE A 338 -17.93 -5.44 10.81
N HIS A 339 -18.27 -4.75 9.72
CA HIS A 339 -17.51 -3.59 9.25
C HIS A 339 -17.35 -2.50 10.32
N GLN A 340 -18.43 -2.18 11.05
CA GLN A 340 -18.39 -1.19 12.13
C GLN A 340 -17.38 -1.57 13.21
N TYR A 341 -17.36 -2.83 13.65
CA TYR A 341 -16.43 -3.28 14.69
C TYR A 341 -14.99 -3.36 14.19
N LEU A 342 -14.76 -3.77 12.93
CA LEU A 342 -13.41 -3.83 12.34
C LEU A 342 -12.84 -2.42 12.09
N SER A 343 -13.68 -1.45 11.74
CA SER A 343 -13.30 -0.04 11.65
C SER A 343 -12.78 0.51 12.98
N MET A 344 -13.28 0.01 14.11
CA MET A 344 -12.77 0.35 15.45
C MET A 344 -11.49 -0.41 15.82
N ALA A 345 -11.30 -1.63 15.28
CA ALA A 345 -10.13 -2.46 15.55
C ALA A 345 -8.83 -1.85 14.98
N THR A 346 -8.92 -1.31 13.78
CA THR A 346 -7.80 -0.74 13.03
C THR A 346 -7.00 0.34 13.81
N PRO A 347 -7.61 1.41 14.36
CA PRO A 347 -6.87 2.41 15.12
C PRO A 347 -6.26 1.86 16.43
N LEU A 348 -6.88 0.84 17.05
CA LEU A 348 -6.29 0.18 18.22
C LEU A 348 -4.98 -0.51 17.85
N LEU A 349 -4.94 -1.24 16.73
CA LEU A 349 -3.70 -1.89 16.26
C LEU A 349 -2.59 -0.89 15.96
N TRP A 350 -2.88 0.19 15.23
CA TRP A 350 -1.86 1.18 14.88
C TRP A 350 -1.33 1.94 16.10
N THR A 351 -2.17 2.14 17.11
CA THR A 351 -1.76 2.76 18.38
C THR A 351 -1.20 1.73 19.38
N ARG A 352 -0.98 0.49 18.93
CA ARG A 352 -0.46 -0.64 19.73
C ARG A 352 -1.29 -0.90 21.00
N GLN A 353 -2.59 -0.65 20.94
CA GLN A 353 -3.51 -0.90 22.03
C GLN A 353 -4.04 -2.35 21.96
N PRO A 354 -4.18 -3.02 23.12
CA PRO A 354 -4.87 -4.30 23.18
C PRO A 354 -6.37 -4.11 22.87
N ASP A 355 -7.01 -5.16 22.35
CA ASP A 355 -8.47 -5.20 22.14
C ASP A 355 -9.23 -5.38 23.47
N THR A 356 -9.22 -4.35 24.33
CA THR A 356 -9.90 -4.36 25.64
C THR A 356 -11.41 -4.21 25.51
N VAL A 357 -11.87 -3.55 24.44
CA VAL A 357 -13.29 -3.39 24.12
C VAL A 357 -13.89 -4.70 23.60
N GLY A 358 -13.07 -5.59 23.04
CA GLY A 358 -13.48 -6.88 22.50
C GLY A 358 -14.10 -6.76 21.10
N VAL A 359 -13.64 -5.79 20.28
CA VAL A 359 -14.22 -5.51 18.96
C VAL A 359 -14.12 -6.71 18.02
N ILE A 360 -13.04 -7.50 18.09
CA ILE A 360 -12.94 -8.73 17.28
C ILE A 360 -13.94 -9.79 17.78
N GLY A 361 -14.18 -9.85 19.09
CA GLY A 361 -15.22 -10.71 19.67
C GLY A 361 -16.63 -10.32 19.21
N LEU A 362 -16.92 -9.02 19.13
CA LEU A 362 -18.19 -8.50 18.63
C LEU A 362 -18.37 -8.77 17.12
N ALA A 363 -17.33 -8.59 16.32
CA ALA A 363 -17.33 -8.94 14.89
C ALA A 363 -17.55 -10.45 14.68
N LEU A 364 -16.84 -11.30 15.43
CA LEU A 364 -17.04 -12.76 15.42
C LEU A 364 -18.44 -13.16 15.85
N ASN A 365 -19.07 -12.45 16.80
CA ASN A 365 -20.44 -12.75 17.18
C ASN A 365 -21.42 -12.46 16.03
N ALA A 366 -21.20 -11.35 15.30
CA ALA A 366 -22.02 -10.99 14.16
C ALA A 366 -21.92 -12.00 12.99
N THR A 367 -20.84 -12.76 12.86
CA THR A 367 -20.75 -13.82 11.84
C THR A 367 -21.69 -15.00 12.10
N TYR A 368 -22.33 -15.12 13.27
CA TYR A 368 -23.28 -16.20 13.58
C TYR A 368 -24.74 -15.88 13.25
N ASP A 369 -25.02 -14.71 12.67
CA ASP A 369 -26.39 -14.32 12.29
C ASP A 369 -27.02 -15.30 11.29
N ARG A 370 -28.33 -15.22 11.01
CA ARG A 370 -28.99 -16.13 10.04
C ARG A 370 -29.68 -15.34 8.94
N ASP A 371 -28.86 -14.81 8.04
CA ASP A 371 -29.24 -13.86 6.98
C ASP A 371 -29.14 -14.41 5.55
N GLY A 372 -28.82 -15.70 5.38
CA GLY A 372 -28.71 -16.34 4.07
C GLY A 372 -27.33 -16.25 3.40
N HIS A 373 -26.38 -15.51 3.97
CA HIS A 373 -25.01 -15.34 3.44
C HIS A 373 -23.99 -16.20 4.20
N THR A 374 -24.25 -17.51 4.31
CA THR A 374 -23.46 -18.41 5.17
C THR A 374 -22.00 -18.51 4.73
N ASP A 375 -21.74 -18.62 3.43
CA ASP A 375 -20.40 -18.87 2.89
C ASP A 375 -19.47 -17.67 3.13
N GLU A 376 -19.93 -16.45 2.81
CA GLU A 376 -19.17 -15.23 3.10
C GLU A 376 -18.95 -15.02 4.60
N ARG A 377 -19.93 -15.34 5.44
CA ARG A 377 -19.77 -15.21 6.91
C ARG A 377 -18.75 -16.20 7.47
N GLU A 378 -18.69 -17.44 6.98
CA GLU A 378 -17.68 -18.40 7.43
C GLU A 378 -16.28 -17.98 6.97
N ARG A 379 -16.11 -17.47 5.74
CA ARG A 379 -14.83 -16.89 5.27
C ARG A 379 -14.36 -15.73 6.16
N ILE A 380 -15.25 -14.79 6.48
CA ILE A 380 -14.97 -13.67 7.39
C ILE A 380 -14.59 -14.21 8.78
N LYS A 381 -15.35 -15.17 9.31
CA LYS A 381 -15.13 -15.74 10.63
C LYS A 381 -13.76 -16.42 10.76
N GLU A 382 -13.31 -17.14 9.75
CA GLU A 382 -11.98 -17.77 9.74
C GLU A 382 -10.85 -16.74 9.85
N LEU A 383 -10.92 -15.67 9.04
CA LEU A 383 -9.99 -14.55 9.12
C LEU A 383 -9.98 -13.91 10.52
N LEU A 384 -11.15 -13.68 11.09
CA LEU A 384 -11.28 -13.05 12.41
C LEU A 384 -10.81 -13.95 13.56
N ILE A 385 -10.96 -15.28 13.45
CA ILE A 385 -10.41 -16.22 14.43
C ILE A 385 -8.89 -16.15 14.43
N ALA A 386 -8.26 -16.20 13.25
CA ALA A 386 -6.81 -16.10 13.11
C ALA A 386 -6.29 -14.72 13.58
N ALA A 387 -6.99 -13.63 13.23
CA ALA A 387 -6.64 -12.29 13.68
C ALA A 387 -6.67 -12.17 15.20
N ARG A 388 -7.73 -12.69 15.84
CA ARG A 388 -7.85 -12.68 17.31
C ARG A 388 -6.74 -13.47 17.98
N GLU A 389 -6.36 -14.61 17.42
CA GLU A 389 -5.26 -15.42 17.94
C GLU A 389 -3.95 -14.64 17.90
N LEU A 390 -3.59 -14.06 16.75
CA LEU A 390 -2.38 -13.27 16.60
C LEU A 390 -2.36 -12.04 17.51
N TRP A 391 -3.45 -11.27 17.57
CA TRP A 391 -3.51 -10.08 18.41
C TRP A 391 -3.24 -10.40 19.89
N ARG A 392 -3.79 -11.52 20.38
CA ARG A 392 -3.58 -11.96 21.77
C ARG A 392 -2.13 -12.36 22.07
N LEU A 393 -1.35 -12.75 21.05
CA LEU A 393 0.07 -13.06 21.21
C LEU A 393 0.95 -11.81 21.28
N ILE A 394 0.50 -10.65 20.78
CA ILE A 394 1.33 -9.42 20.73
C ILE A 394 1.94 -9.07 22.11
N PRO A 395 1.18 -9.06 23.22
CA PRO A 395 1.76 -8.75 24.53
C PRO A 395 2.67 -9.85 25.10
N GLU A 396 2.61 -11.08 24.55
CA GLU A 396 3.44 -12.21 24.98
C GLU A 396 4.82 -12.22 24.30
N VAL A 397 5.00 -11.43 23.24
CA VAL A 397 6.25 -11.36 22.46
C VAL A 397 7.16 -10.27 23.01
N ASN A 398 8.39 -10.63 23.37
CA ASN A 398 9.36 -9.69 23.97
C ASN A 398 10.17 -8.91 22.93
N GLU A 399 10.29 -9.44 21.71
CA GLU A 399 11.09 -8.83 20.65
C GLU A 399 10.25 -7.89 19.78
N GLU A 400 10.61 -6.60 19.73
CA GLU A 400 9.96 -5.58 18.92
C GLU A 400 9.79 -5.95 17.43
N PRO A 401 10.79 -6.55 16.74
CA PRO A 401 10.61 -7.00 15.36
C PRO A 401 9.47 -8.02 15.20
N ASP A 402 9.39 -8.99 16.10
CA ASP A 402 8.36 -10.05 16.06
C ASP A 402 6.97 -9.47 16.37
N GLN A 403 6.87 -8.54 17.33
CA GLN A 403 5.62 -7.82 17.60
C GLN A 403 5.11 -7.10 16.34
N ARG A 404 6.00 -6.49 15.55
CA ARG A 404 5.62 -5.81 14.30
C ARG A 404 5.13 -6.81 13.25
N ILE A 405 5.78 -7.97 13.12
CA ILE A 405 5.35 -9.03 12.19
C ILE A 405 3.93 -9.48 12.55
N ILE A 406 3.68 -9.79 13.82
CA ILE A 406 2.37 -10.23 14.30
C ILE A 406 1.31 -9.14 14.14
N SER A 407 1.62 -7.89 14.51
CA SER A 407 0.70 -6.76 14.38
C SER A 407 0.32 -6.51 12.92
N ARG A 408 1.28 -6.53 11.99
CA ARG A 408 1.03 -6.38 10.55
C ARG A 408 0.19 -7.52 9.99
N MET A 409 0.49 -8.77 10.36
CA MET A 409 -0.32 -9.92 9.93
C MET A 409 -1.74 -9.86 10.48
N THR A 410 -1.91 -9.46 11.74
CA THR A 410 -3.22 -9.23 12.37
C THR A 410 -4.02 -8.19 11.59
N PHE A 411 -3.41 -7.07 11.24
CA PHE A 411 -4.04 -6.03 10.43
C PHE A 411 -4.46 -6.55 9.05
N ARG A 412 -3.60 -7.33 8.37
CA ARG A 412 -3.92 -7.90 7.05
C ARG A 412 -5.18 -8.78 7.08
N LEU A 413 -5.30 -9.63 8.10
CA LEU A 413 -6.49 -10.49 8.28
C LEU A 413 -7.76 -9.67 8.55
N ILE A 414 -7.68 -8.66 9.42
CA ILE A 414 -8.80 -7.75 9.70
C ILE A 414 -9.21 -6.98 8.45
N HIS A 415 -8.24 -6.47 7.68
CA HIS A 415 -8.51 -5.73 6.46
C HIS A 415 -9.16 -6.61 5.39
N LEU A 416 -8.71 -7.87 5.20
CA LEU A 416 -9.39 -8.83 4.32
C LEU A 416 -10.83 -9.09 4.77
N ALA A 417 -11.05 -9.31 6.07
CA ALA A 417 -12.39 -9.53 6.61
C ALA A 417 -13.31 -8.32 6.38
N ASP A 418 -12.77 -7.10 6.53
CA ASP A 418 -13.50 -5.86 6.31
C ASP A 418 -13.86 -5.64 4.82
N ILE A 419 -12.92 -5.93 3.92
CA ILE A 419 -13.16 -5.91 2.48
C ILE A 419 -14.33 -6.83 2.12
N LEU A 420 -14.33 -8.07 2.59
CA LEU A 420 -15.42 -9.02 2.34
C LEU A 420 -16.74 -8.56 2.94
N ALA A 421 -16.72 -8.00 4.15
CA ALA A 421 -17.91 -7.49 4.82
C ALA A 421 -18.59 -6.38 4.00
N VAL A 422 -17.82 -5.48 3.38
CA VAL A 422 -18.36 -4.37 2.59
C VAL A 422 -18.65 -4.74 1.14
N THR A 423 -18.03 -5.81 0.63
CA THR A 423 -18.19 -6.23 -0.78
C THR A 423 -18.65 -7.68 -0.93
N PRO A 424 -19.77 -8.12 -0.31
CA PRO A 424 -20.25 -9.49 -0.45
C PRO A 424 -20.58 -9.82 -1.92
N GLU A 425 -20.26 -11.03 -2.37
CA GLU A 425 -20.48 -11.47 -3.76
C GLU A 425 -21.97 -11.71 -4.05
N THR A 426 -22.72 -12.09 -3.02
CA THR A 426 -24.16 -12.31 -3.06
C THR A 426 -24.93 -11.01 -2.77
N GLY A 427 -25.03 -10.12 -3.76
CA GLY A 427 -25.90 -8.95 -3.70
C GLY A 427 -26.06 -8.30 -5.07
N ALA A 428 -27.30 -8.19 -5.56
CA ALA A 428 -27.60 -7.47 -6.80
C ALA A 428 -26.97 -6.07 -6.80
N PRO A 429 -26.57 -5.52 -7.97
CA PRO A 429 -25.86 -4.26 -8.04
C PRO A 429 -26.59 -3.16 -7.29
N VAL A 430 -25.83 -2.46 -6.46
CA VAL A 430 -26.23 -1.35 -5.59
C VAL A 430 -26.52 -0.09 -6.44
N GLN A 431 -27.42 -0.21 -7.41
CA GLN A 431 -27.88 0.91 -8.23
C GLN A 431 -29.36 1.14 -7.96
N SER A 432 -29.65 1.88 -6.90
CA SER A 432 -30.88 2.67 -6.87
C SER A 432 -30.72 3.77 -7.92
N LYS A 433 -31.45 3.67 -9.05
CA LYS A 433 -31.47 4.69 -10.10
C LYS A 433 -31.70 6.08 -9.49
N ARG A 434 -30.90 7.07 -9.88
CA ARG A 434 -31.16 8.50 -9.63
C ARG A 434 -32.63 8.79 -9.90
N THR A 435 -33.43 9.02 -8.88
CA THR A 435 -34.73 9.64 -9.04
C THR A 435 -34.44 11.09 -9.44
N ALA A 436 -34.68 11.40 -10.72
CA ALA A 436 -34.53 12.75 -11.23
C ALA A 436 -35.44 13.69 -10.43
N SER A 437 -34.86 14.43 -9.47
CA SER A 437 -35.56 15.48 -8.75
C SER A 437 -35.86 16.59 -9.74
N LYS A 438 -37.11 16.64 -10.22
CA LYS A 438 -37.64 17.78 -10.96
C LYS A 438 -37.61 18.99 -10.03
N ARG A 439 -36.52 19.78 -10.08
CA ARG A 439 -36.54 21.13 -9.51
C ARG A 439 -37.57 21.96 -10.28
N VAL A 440 -38.65 22.25 -9.58
CA VAL A 440 -39.75 23.15 -9.94
C VAL A 440 -39.18 24.48 -10.42
N ALA A 441 -39.55 24.86 -11.66
CA ALA A 441 -39.28 26.18 -12.20
C ALA A 441 -39.93 27.24 -11.29
N LYS A 442 -39.12 28.13 -10.72
CA LYS A 442 -39.62 29.32 -10.00
C LYS A 442 -40.42 30.17 -10.98
N THR A 443 -41.71 30.29 -10.71
CA THR A 443 -42.64 31.22 -11.34
C THR A 443 -42.14 32.65 -11.13
N LYS A 444 -41.97 33.40 -12.22
CA LYS A 444 -41.76 34.84 -12.23
C LYS A 444 -42.95 35.52 -11.58
N THR A 445 -42.74 36.27 -10.50
CA THR A 445 -43.74 37.18 -9.96
C THR A 445 -43.68 38.48 -10.75
N THR A 446 -44.72 38.72 -11.51
CA THR A 446 -44.99 39.94 -12.27
C THR A 446 -45.28 41.08 -11.29
N THR A 447 -44.46 42.14 -11.31
CA THR A 447 -44.81 43.42 -10.71
C THR A 447 -45.67 44.19 -11.71
N ALA A 448 -46.96 44.33 -11.42
CA ALA A 448 -47.84 45.27 -12.08
C ALA A 448 -48.63 46.08 -11.04
N LYS A 449 -48.55 47.39 -11.21
CA LYS A 449 -49.19 48.47 -10.44
C LYS A 449 -50.71 48.35 -10.35
N LEU A 450 -51.26 48.85 -9.24
CA LEU A 450 -52.51 49.61 -9.03
C LEU A 450 -52.56 49.83 -7.50
N GLY A 451 -52.62 51.02 -6.89
CA GLY A 451 -53.27 52.27 -7.26
C GLY A 451 -54.28 52.61 -6.13
N ALA A 452 -53.83 53.32 -5.10
CA ALA A 452 -54.61 54.19 -4.19
C ALA A 452 -53.64 54.91 -3.24
#